data_AF-V4QK39-F1
#
_entry.id   AF-V4QK39-F1
#
_cell.length_a   1.000
_cell.length_b   1.000
_cell.length_c   1.000
_cell.angle_alpha   90.00
_cell.angle_beta   90.00
_cell.angle_gamma   90.00
#
_symmetry.space_group_name_H-M   'P 1'
#
loop_
_entity.id
_entity.type
_entity.pdbx_description
1 polymer ?
#
loop_
_entity_poly.entity_id
_entity_poly.type
_entity_poly.pdbx_seq_one_letter_code
_entity_poly.pdbx_strand_id
1 'polypeptide(L)'
;MSASDTPLINKARGEVVACIGGKDLRLCVTLKALAELETHFDVTGFEALAAKLATMGAKDVWAVLKALVLDEIELPVLHISLAEAIEAIVAAFRAMNDD
;
A
#
# COMPACT_ATOMS: atom_id res chain seq x y z
N MET A 1 12.02 22.27 -16.29
CA MET A 1 12.61 20.92 -16.42
C MET A 1 13.34 20.62 -15.13
N SER A 2 12.72 19.87 -14.23
CA SER A 2 13.41 19.21 -13.13
C SER A 2 13.19 17.72 -13.32
N ALA A 3 14.28 16.96 -13.37
CA ALA A 3 14.25 15.52 -13.52
C ALA A 3 13.36 14.93 -12.41
N SER A 4 12.29 14.26 -12.80
CA SER A 4 11.53 13.38 -11.92
C SER A 4 12.48 12.26 -11.52
N ASP A 5 13.06 12.35 -10.33
CA ASP A 5 13.91 11.31 -9.77
C ASP A 5 13.00 10.15 -9.36
N THR A 6 12.58 9.36 -10.36
CA THR A 6 11.68 8.24 -10.14
C THR A 6 12.36 7.26 -9.19
N PRO A 7 11.74 6.92 -8.04
CA PRO A 7 12.34 6.00 -7.08
C PRO A 7 12.76 4.70 -7.76
N LEU A 8 13.99 4.25 -7.49
CA LEU A 8 14.43 2.91 -7.92
C LEU A 8 13.53 1.86 -7.24
N ILE A 9 12.80 1.10 -8.07
CA ILE A 9 11.91 0.02 -7.63
C ILE A 9 12.41 -1.35 -8.07
N ASN A 10 12.23 -2.36 -7.22
CA ASN A 10 12.46 -3.76 -7.57
C ASN A 10 11.17 -4.41 -8.09
N LYS A 11 10.96 -4.38 -9.41
CA LYS A 11 9.79 -5.01 -10.06
C LYS A 11 9.70 -6.52 -9.83
N ALA A 12 10.82 -7.22 -9.71
CA ALA A 12 10.82 -8.66 -9.41
C ALA A 12 10.29 -8.98 -8.00
N ARG A 13 10.21 -7.96 -7.12
CA ARG A 13 9.59 -8.03 -5.80
C ARG A 13 8.16 -7.47 -5.78
N GLY A 14 7.63 -7.04 -6.93
CA GLY A 14 6.33 -6.38 -7.03
C GLY A 14 6.32 -4.96 -6.43
N GLU A 15 7.47 -4.27 -6.38
CA GLU A 15 7.50 -2.87 -5.92
C GLU A 15 6.89 -1.93 -6.95
N VAL A 16 6.06 -1.00 -6.48
CA VAL A 16 5.46 0.08 -7.30
C VAL A 16 5.69 1.44 -6.68
N VAL A 17 5.63 2.48 -7.50
CA VAL A 17 5.57 3.87 -7.05
C VAL A 17 4.13 4.35 -7.15
N ALA A 18 3.61 4.94 -6.08
CA ALA A 18 2.34 5.65 -6.08
C ALA A 18 2.55 7.10 -5.60
N CYS A 19 1.92 8.05 -6.28
CA CYS A 19 1.88 9.43 -5.83
C CYS A 19 0.75 9.59 -4.82
N ILE A 20 1.09 9.88 -3.57
CA ILE A 20 0.16 10.00 -2.45
C ILE A 20 0.41 11.35 -1.81
N GLY A 21 -0.60 12.23 -1.77
CA GLY A 21 -0.49 13.58 -1.21
C GLY A 21 0.65 14.42 -1.82
N GLY A 22 0.96 14.18 -3.10
CA GLY A 22 2.03 14.87 -3.82
C GLY A 22 3.45 14.33 -3.57
N LYS A 23 3.60 13.17 -2.90
CA LYS A 23 4.88 12.48 -2.76
C LYS A 23 4.85 11.13 -3.45
N ASP A 24 5.92 10.79 -4.16
CA ASP A 24 6.14 9.46 -4.70
C ASP A 24 6.61 8.54 -3.57
N LEU A 25 5.80 7.53 -3.25
CA LEU A 25 6.11 6.51 -2.25
C LEU A 25 6.22 5.15 -2.90
N ARG A 26 7.15 4.33 -2.42
CA ARG A 26 7.30 2.92 -2.81
C ARG A 26 6.38 2.04 -1.98
N LEU A 27 5.61 1.19 -2.65
CA LEU A 27 4.72 0.22 -2.04
C LEU A 27 5.08 -1.20 -2.49
N CYS A 28 4.84 -2.18 -1.62
CA CYS A 28 5.02 -3.59 -1.94
C CYS A 28 4.16 -4.46 -1.01
N VAL A 29 3.46 -5.45 -1.58
CA VAL A 29 2.74 -6.45 -0.77
C VAL A 29 3.74 -7.50 -0.28
N THR A 30 4.31 -7.26 0.90
CA THR A 30 5.29 -8.16 1.51
C THR A 30 4.63 -9.16 2.46
N LEU A 31 5.28 -10.29 2.75
CA LEU A 31 4.80 -11.20 3.80
C LEU A 31 4.69 -10.51 5.17
N LYS A 32 5.58 -9.56 5.47
CA LYS A 32 5.48 -8.72 6.68
C LYS A 32 4.20 -7.88 6.66
N ALA A 33 3.90 -7.23 5.54
CA ALA A 33 2.68 -6.44 5.38
C ALA A 33 1.44 -7.31 5.57
N LEU A 34 1.40 -8.50 4.95
CA LEU A 34 0.28 -9.43 5.11
C LEU A 34 0.09 -9.86 6.57
N ALA A 35 1.17 -10.16 7.29
CA ALA A 35 1.10 -10.49 8.73
C ALA A 35 0.61 -9.30 9.59
N GLU A 36 1.00 -8.07 9.25
CA GLU A 36 0.48 -6.86 9.90
C GLU A 36 -1.02 -6.68 9.65
N LEU A 37 -1.50 -6.98 8.43
CA LEU A 37 -2.93 -6.90 8.11
C LEU A 37 -3.73 -8.01 8.80
N GLU A 38 -3.22 -9.24 8.84
CA GLU A 38 -3.82 -10.33 9.62
C GLU A 38 -4.01 -9.91 11.09
N THR A 39 -2.99 -9.27 11.68
CA THR A 39 -3.06 -8.73 13.05
C THR A 39 -4.09 -7.61 13.17
N HIS A 40 -4.12 -6.66 12.23
CA HIS A 40 -5.07 -5.54 12.23
C HIS A 40 -6.53 -6.02 12.14
N PHE A 41 -6.79 -7.04 11.32
CA PHE A 41 -8.15 -7.57 11.11
C PHE A 41 -8.53 -8.70 12.08
N ASP A 42 -7.62 -9.13 12.94
CA ASP A 42 -7.79 -10.28 13.85
C ASP A 42 -8.22 -11.55 13.10
N VAL A 43 -7.46 -11.89 12.06
CA VAL A 43 -7.69 -13.06 11.21
C VAL A 43 -6.38 -13.82 10.95
N THR A 44 -6.50 -15.04 10.41
CA THR A 44 -5.35 -15.85 10.01
C THR A 44 -5.65 -16.54 8.69
N GLY A 45 -4.69 -16.51 7.78
CA GLY A 45 -4.77 -17.13 6.47
C GLY A 45 -5.36 -16.22 5.39
N PHE A 46 -4.95 -16.48 4.15
CA PHE A 46 -5.27 -15.63 2.99
C PHE A 46 -6.78 -15.51 2.72
N GLU A 47 -7.56 -16.58 2.93
CA GLU A 47 -9.01 -16.55 2.69
C GLU A 47 -9.74 -15.60 3.63
N ALA A 48 -9.42 -15.66 4.93
CA ALA A 48 -10.01 -14.79 5.95
C ALA A 48 -9.57 -13.33 5.74
N LEU A 49 -8.31 -13.11 5.40
CA LEU A 49 -7.79 -11.78 5.06
C LEU A 49 -8.48 -11.20 3.82
N ALA A 50 -8.65 -11.99 2.75
CA ALA A 50 -9.34 -11.56 1.54
C ALA A 50 -10.80 -11.15 1.81
N ALA A 51 -11.52 -11.93 2.62
CA ALA A 51 -12.89 -11.62 3.01
C ALA A 51 -12.99 -10.29 3.79
N LYS A 52 -12.02 -10.00 4.66
CA LYS A 52 -11.94 -8.73 5.39
C LYS A 52 -11.62 -7.55 4.47
N LEU A 53 -10.64 -7.69 3.58
CA LEU A 53 -10.30 -6.66 2.60
C LEU A 53 -11.48 -6.31 1.68
N ALA A 54 -12.31 -7.29 1.31
CA ALA A 54 -13.51 -7.07 0.48
C ALA A 54 -14.63 -6.27 1.19
N THR A 55 -14.61 -6.20 2.53
CA THR A 55 -15.65 -5.56 3.35
C THR A 55 -15.13 -4.42 4.22
N MET A 56 -13.85 -4.05 4.05
CA MET A 56 -13.15 -3.10 4.90
C MET A 56 -13.74 -1.69 4.82
N GLY A 57 -13.68 -0.96 5.94
CA GLY A 57 -14.15 0.43 6.02
C GLY A 57 -13.05 1.45 5.75
N ALA A 58 -13.42 2.74 5.71
CA ALA A 58 -12.47 3.83 5.48
C ALA A 58 -11.32 3.90 6.51
N LYS A 59 -11.54 3.46 7.76
CA LYS A 59 -10.48 3.39 8.78
C LYS A 59 -9.42 2.35 8.44
N ASP A 60 -9.83 1.24 7.83
CA ASP A 60 -8.95 0.13 7.48
C ASP A 60 -8.09 0.47 6.27
N VAL A 61 -8.59 1.30 5.35
CA VAL A 61 -7.81 1.79 4.20
C VAL A 61 -6.48 2.40 4.64
N TRP A 62 -6.48 3.16 5.74
CA TRP A 62 -5.25 3.74 6.26
C TRP A 62 -4.27 2.70 6.80
N ALA A 63 -4.79 1.68 7.51
CA ALA A 63 -3.97 0.58 8.02
C ALA A 63 -3.37 -0.24 6.87
N VAL A 64 -4.17 -0.52 5.84
CA VAL A 64 -3.72 -1.21 4.63
C VAL A 64 -2.64 -0.42 3.92
N LEU A 65 -2.88 0.87 3.64
CA LEU A 65 -1.88 1.70 2.99
C LEU A 65 -0.57 1.73 3.78
N LYS A 66 -0.63 1.92 5.10
CA LYS A 66 0.54 2.00 5.96
C LYS A 66 1.36 0.71 5.95
N ALA A 67 0.73 -0.45 5.95
CA ALA A 67 1.42 -1.74 5.90
C ALA A 67 2.17 -1.95 4.57
N LEU A 68 1.68 -1.35 3.47
CA LEU A 68 2.25 -1.52 2.13
C LEU A 68 3.40 -0.56 1.81
N VAL A 69 3.46 0.61 2.47
CA VAL A 69 4.51 1.61 2.19
C VAL A 69 5.85 1.15 2.75
N LEU A 70 6.87 1.15 1.89
CA LEU A 70 8.26 0.79 2.24
C LEU A 70 9.07 1.97 2.77
N ASP A 71 8.70 3.18 2.37
CA ASP A 71 9.41 4.41 2.74
C ASP A 71 8.96 4.91 4.12
N GLU A 72 9.86 5.55 4.85
CA GLU A 72 9.49 6.21 6.10
C GLU A 72 8.66 7.48 5.79
N ILE A 73 7.40 7.49 6.25
CA ILE A 73 6.52 8.65 6.09
C ILE A 73 6.62 9.55 7.31
N GLU A 74 7.15 10.76 7.15
CA GLU A 74 7.03 11.81 8.16
C GLU A 74 5.62 12.45 8.15
N LEU A 75 4.93 12.37 9.30
CA LEU A 75 3.65 13.02 9.56
C LEU A 75 3.86 14.36 10.29
N PRO A 76 3.02 15.40 10.06
CA PRO A 76 1.71 15.38 9.41
C PRO A 76 1.74 16.20 8.12
N VAL A 77 2.32 15.67 7.05
CA VAL A 77 2.56 16.49 5.83
C VAL A 77 1.64 16.13 4.67
N LEU A 78 1.03 14.94 4.69
CA LEU A 78 0.29 14.43 3.53
C LEU A 78 -1.22 14.55 3.75
N HIS A 79 -1.84 15.51 3.07
CA HIS A 79 -3.28 15.51 2.85
C HIS A 79 -3.60 14.43 1.83
N ILE A 80 -3.97 13.25 2.31
CA ILE A 80 -4.26 12.08 1.47
C ILE A 80 -5.77 11.94 1.36
N SER A 81 -6.28 11.96 0.14
CA SER A 81 -7.66 11.62 -0.14
C SER A 81 -7.87 10.10 -0.07
N LEU A 82 -9.10 9.68 0.20
CA LEU A 82 -9.48 8.27 0.16
C LEU A 82 -9.19 7.64 -1.21
N ALA A 83 -9.40 8.39 -2.30
CA ALA A 83 -9.17 7.91 -3.66
C ALA A 83 -7.69 7.60 -3.91
N GLU A 84 -6.78 8.52 -3.57
CA GLU A 84 -5.33 8.30 -3.71
C GLU A 84 -4.86 7.07 -2.92
N ALA A 85 -5.37 6.90 -1.69
CA ALA A 85 -5.05 5.75 -0.86
C ALA A 85 -5.51 4.44 -1.51
N ILE A 86 -6.75 4.39 -2.02
CA ILE A 86 -7.29 3.20 -2.68
C ILE A 86 -6.53 2.90 -3.98
N GLU A 87 -6.24 3.91 -4.80
CA GLU A 87 -5.49 3.74 -6.05
C GLU A 87 -4.09 3.18 -5.78
N ALA A 88 -3.40 3.67 -4.76
CA ALA A 88 -2.09 3.16 -4.37
C ALA A 88 -2.15 1.71 -3.88
N ILE A 89 -3.14 1.36 -3.06
CA ILE A 89 -3.37 -0.02 -2.59
C ILE A 89 -3.62 -0.94 -3.78
N VAL A 90 -4.53 -0.56 -4.69
CA VAL A 90 -4.85 -1.34 -5.90
C VAL A 90 -3.61 -1.53 -6.77
N ALA A 91 -2.79 -0.49 -6.95
CA ALA A 91 -1.55 -0.59 -7.73
C ALA A 91 -0.57 -1.61 -7.13
N ALA A 92 -0.41 -1.62 -5.80
CA ALA A 92 0.45 -2.59 -5.12
C ALA A 92 -0.06 -4.04 -5.27
N PHE A 93 -1.37 -4.27 -5.13
CA PHE A 93 -1.95 -5.60 -5.31
C PHE A 93 -1.90 -6.09 -6.76
N ARG A 94 -2.03 -5.20 -7.75
CA ARG A 94 -1.85 -5.56 -9.17
C ARG A 94 -0.42 -6.00 -9.47
N ALA A 95 0.56 -5.22 -9.00
CA ALA A 95 1.96 -5.58 -9.19
C ALA A 95 2.39 -6.85 -8.46
N MET A 96 1.73 -7.21 -7.34
CA MET A 96 1.92 -8.52 -6.70
C MET A 96 1.45 -9.68 -7.59
N ASN A 97 0.40 -9.47 -8.39
CA ASN A 97 -0.23 -10.50 -9.23
C ASN A 97 0.31 -10.53 -10.67
N ASP A 98 1.32 -9.71 -10.99
CA ASP A 98 1.86 -9.53 -12.35
C ASP A 98 0.82 -9.05 -13.40
N ASP A 99 -0.23 -8.33 -12.98
CA ASP A 99 -1.28 -7.72 -13.84
C ASP A 99 -1.03 -6.23 -14.15
#